data_AF-A0A7S1GL48-F1
#
_entry.id   AF-A0A7S1GL48-F1
#
_cell.length_a   1.000
_cell.length_b   1.000
_cell.length_c   1.000
_cell.angle_alpha   90.00
_cell.angle_beta   90.00
_cell.angle_gamma   90.00
#
_symmetry.space_group_name_H-M   'P 1'
#
loop_
_entity.id
_entity.type
_entity.pdbx_description
1 polymer ?
#
loop_
_entity_poly.entity_id
_entity_poly.type
_entity_poly.pdbx_seq_one_letter_code
_entity_poly.pdbx_strand_id
1 'polypeptide(L)'
;SPIFSENNPLLRSLLGLGPKEPLDESHSVAAQAVIENHVLVGLFERLGESMDRFERFIQWRAIDLPGVDECRAQVMSRYEIGYNITQDYTRLDPRGYNLIVAAHRYDKLLFEYAK
;
A
#
# COMPACT_ATOMS: atom_id res chain seq x y z
N SER A 1 21.92 9.54 20.94
CA SER A 1 21.56 8.88 19.65
C SER A 1 20.17 9.33 19.27
N PRO A 2 19.89 9.75 18.02
CA PRO A 2 18.52 10.02 17.65
C PRO A 2 17.76 8.69 17.75
N ILE A 3 16.73 8.68 18.59
CA ILE A 3 15.82 7.55 18.72
C ILE A 3 15.03 7.52 17.41
N PHE A 4 15.43 6.65 16.48
CA PHE A 4 14.63 6.40 15.29
C PHE A 4 13.33 5.74 15.74
N SER A 5 12.23 6.49 15.72
CA SER A 5 10.91 5.94 15.99
C SER A 5 10.50 5.11 14.78
N GLU A 6 10.40 3.80 14.98
CA GLU A 6 9.84 2.86 14.02
C GLU A 6 8.44 3.33 13.56
N ASN A 7 8.24 3.48 12.26
CA ASN A 7 7.04 4.04 11.64
C ASN A 7 6.52 3.08 10.57
N ASN A 8 5.53 2.26 10.90
CA ASN A 8 4.93 1.27 9.99
C ASN A 8 3.40 1.45 9.96
N PRO A 9 2.91 2.58 9.39
CA PRO A 9 1.48 2.90 9.39
C PRO A 9 0.60 1.86 8.71
N LEU A 10 1.08 1.19 7.65
CA LEU A 10 0.29 0.17 6.96
C LEU A 10 0.08 -1.05 7.86
N LEU A 11 1.16 -1.60 8.42
CA LEU A 11 1.09 -2.73 9.35
C LEU A 11 0.19 -2.40 10.54
N ARG A 12 0.37 -1.21 11.14
CA ARG A 12 -0.44 -0.77 12.28
C ARG A 12 -1.92 -0.69 11.92
N SER A 13 -2.25 -0.13 10.76
CA SER A 13 -3.63 -0.03 10.27
C SER A 13 -4.26 -1.41 10.09
N LEU A 14 -3.54 -2.36 9.46
CA LEU A 14 -4.02 -3.73 9.24
C LEU A 14 -4.32 -4.48 10.55
N LEU A 15 -3.57 -4.20 11.60
CA LEU A 15 -3.69 -4.86 12.90
C LEU A 15 -4.50 -4.06 13.93
N GLY A 16 -4.97 -2.85 13.59
CA GLY A 16 -5.68 -1.97 14.52
C GLY A 16 -4.81 -1.44 15.67
N LEU A 17 -3.49 -1.32 15.47
CA LEU A 17 -2.54 -0.86 16.49
C LEU A 17 -2.41 0.67 16.50
N GLY A 18 -2.28 1.23 17.69
CA GLY A 18 -1.99 2.64 17.92
C GLY A 18 -0.56 3.03 17.48
N PRO A 19 -0.27 4.34 17.37
CA PRO A 19 0.97 4.85 16.77
C PRO A 19 2.24 4.59 17.59
N LYS A 20 2.12 4.27 18.88
CA LYS A 20 3.25 4.05 19.80
C LYS A 20 3.34 2.61 20.32
N GLU A 21 2.46 1.73 19.88
CA GLU A 21 2.51 0.33 20.30
C GLU A 21 3.79 -0.34 19.76
N PRO A 22 4.52 -1.11 20.57
CA PRO A 22 5.73 -1.78 20.10
C PRO A 22 5.38 -2.78 19.00
N LEU A 23 6.20 -2.87 17.95
CA LEU A 23 6.07 -3.90 16.93
C LEU A 23 7.24 -4.87 17.02
N ASP A 24 6.95 -6.11 16.65
CA ASP A 24 7.91 -7.20 16.50
C ASP A 24 7.59 -8.01 15.24
N GLU A 25 8.38 -9.06 14.99
CA GLU A 25 8.24 -9.90 13.80
C GLU A 25 6.89 -10.65 13.76
N SER A 26 6.30 -10.96 14.92
CA SER A 26 5.02 -11.67 14.98
C SER A 26 3.88 -10.84 14.41
N HIS A 27 3.95 -9.50 14.54
CA HIS A 27 3.00 -8.59 13.92
C HIS A 27 3.08 -8.63 12.40
N SER A 28 4.27 -8.79 11.83
CA SER A 28 4.40 -8.92 10.37
C SER A 28 3.72 -10.19 9.86
N VAL A 29 3.89 -11.32 10.57
CA VAL A 29 3.22 -12.58 10.23
C VAL A 29 1.70 -12.45 10.37
N ALA A 30 1.22 -11.79 11.43
CA ALA A 30 -0.20 -11.53 11.62
C ALA A 30 -0.78 -10.67 10.49
N ALA A 31 -0.07 -9.60 10.08
CA ALA A 31 -0.52 -8.73 9.00
C ALA A 31 -0.51 -9.44 7.63
N GLN A 32 0.44 -10.35 7.38
CA GLN A 32 0.41 -11.23 6.20
C GLN A 32 -0.83 -12.12 6.20
N ALA A 33 -1.16 -12.75 7.34
CA ALA A 33 -2.37 -13.55 7.46
C ALA A 33 -3.65 -12.70 7.24
N VAL A 34 -3.64 -11.43 7.66
CA VAL A 34 -4.75 -10.51 7.33
C VAL A 34 -4.85 -10.32 5.82
N ILE A 35 -3.73 -10.07 5.12
CA ILE A 35 -3.69 -9.94 3.65
C ILE A 35 -4.22 -11.21 2.97
N GLU A 36 -3.79 -12.40 3.40
CA GLU A 36 -4.25 -13.69 2.84
C GLU A 36 -5.75 -13.91 3.00
N ASN A 37 -6.35 -13.42 4.08
CA ASN A 37 -7.79 -13.53 4.33
C ASN A 37 -8.63 -12.48 3.60
N HIS A 38 -8.01 -11.48 2.95
CA HIS A 38 -8.72 -10.52 2.13
C HIS A 38 -8.97 -11.07 0.73
N VAL A 39 -10.20 -10.89 0.24
CA VAL A 39 -10.60 -11.38 -1.09
C VAL A 39 -9.88 -10.63 -2.22
N LEU A 40 -9.58 -9.35 -2.00
CA LEU A 40 -8.81 -8.52 -2.92
C LEU A 40 -7.88 -7.57 -2.15
N VAL A 41 -6.65 -7.49 -2.62
CA VAL A 41 -5.67 -6.50 -2.19
C VAL A 41 -5.11 -5.82 -3.43
N GLY A 42 -5.20 -4.50 -3.48
CA GLY A 42 -4.72 -3.68 -4.60
C GLY A 42 -3.36 -3.06 -4.30
N LEU A 43 -2.53 -2.93 -5.34
CA LEU A 43 -1.23 -2.27 -5.26
C LEU A 43 -1.27 -0.96 -6.03
N PHE A 44 -0.84 0.12 -5.38
CA PHE A 44 -0.83 1.44 -5.99
C PHE A 44 0.08 1.53 -7.23
N GLU A 45 1.27 0.91 -7.19
CA GLU A 45 2.17 0.83 -8.35
C GLU A 45 1.58 0.09 -9.55
N ARG A 46 0.54 -0.71 -9.32
CA ARG A 46 -0.23 -1.47 -10.32
C ARG A 46 -1.71 -1.09 -10.25
N LEU A 47 -2.00 0.21 -10.09
CA LEU A 47 -3.36 0.71 -9.87
C LEU A 47 -4.32 0.26 -10.98
N GLY A 48 -3.92 0.37 -12.24
CA GLY A 48 -4.74 -0.07 -13.37
C GLY A 48 -5.11 -1.55 -13.29
N GLU A 49 -4.13 -2.42 -13.05
CA GLU A 49 -4.37 -3.86 -12.90
C GLU A 49 -5.21 -4.18 -11.65
N SER A 50 -4.99 -3.46 -10.55
CA SER A 50 -5.75 -3.60 -9.31
C SER A 50 -7.21 -3.24 -9.53
N MET A 51 -7.48 -2.16 -10.25
CA MET A 51 -8.83 -1.74 -10.63
C MET A 51 -9.49 -2.74 -11.57
N ASP A 52 -8.75 -3.31 -12.53
CA ASP A 52 -9.30 -4.33 -13.43
C ASP A 52 -9.70 -5.61 -12.68
N ARG A 53 -8.89 -6.05 -11.71
CA ARG A 53 -9.23 -7.20 -10.85
C ARG A 53 -10.45 -6.90 -9.99
N PHE A 54 -10.51 -5.70 -9.41
CA PHE A 54 -11.67 -5.25 -8.64
C PHE A 54 -12.95 -5.27 -9.47
N GLU A 55 -12.94 -4.66 -10.65
CA GLU A 55 -14.10 -4.61 -11.55
C GLU A 55 -14.61 -6.00 -11.95
N ARG A 56 -13.69 -6.94 -12.20
CA ARG A 56 -14.05 -8.34 -12.50
C ARG A 56 -14.66 -9.04 -11.30
N PHE A 57 -14.12 -8.82 -10.11
CA PHE A 57 -14.60 -9.46 -8.89
C PHE A 57 -16.01 -9.03 -8.51
N ILE A 58 -16.28 -7.71 -8.53
CA ILE A 58 -17.63 -7.18 -8.23
C ILE A 58 -18.56 -7.19 -9.45
N GLN A 59 -18.09 -7.69 -10.60
CA GLN A 59 -18.80 -7.69 -11.88
C GLN A 59 -19.32 -6.30 -12.28
N TRP A 60 -18.54 -5.25 -12.01
CA TRP A 60 -18.98 -3.86 -12.16
C TRP A 60 -19.48 -3.55 -13.58
N ARG A 61 -18.80 -4.09 -14.59
CA ARG A 61 -19.14 -3.92 -16.01
C ARG A 61 -20.16 -4.93 -16.56
N ALA A 62 -20.61 -5.89 -15.76
CA ALA A 62 -21.59 -6.88 -16.21
C ALA A 62 -23.02 -6.31 -16.23
N ILE A 63 -23.26 -5.26 -15.45
CA ILE A 63 -24.49 -4.48 -15.46
C ILE A 63 -24.14 -3.21 -16.23
N ASP A 64 -24.84 -2.93 -17.33
CA ASP A 64 -24.62 -1.76 -18.19
C ASP A 64 -25.11 -0.48 -17.48
N LEU A 65 -24.50 -0.18 -16.33
CA LEU A 65 -24.82 0.95 -15.50
C LEU A 65 -24.27 2.22 -16.16
N PRO A 66 -25.10 3.26 -16.35
CA PRO A 66 -24.59 4.52 -16.86
C PRO A 66 -23.55 5.12 -15.91
N GLY A 67 -22.45 5.65 -16.47
CA GLY A 67 -21.43 6.37 -15.71
C GLY A 67 -20.30 5.52 -15.11
N VAL A 68 -20.23 4.21 -15.40
CA VAL A 68 -19.11 3.35 -14.93
C VAL A 68 -17.75 3.85 -15.42
N ASP A 69 -17.64 4.22 -16.70
CA ASP A 69 -16.37 4.70 -17.26
C ASP A 69 -15.98 6.08 -16.72
N GLU A 70 -16.95 6.97 -16.48
CA GLU A 70 -16.71 8.26 -15.83
C GLU A 70 -16.23 8.07 -14.38
N CYS A 71 -16.86 7.16 -13.64
CA CYS A 71 -16.44 6.83 -12.28
C CYS A 71 -15.02 6.24 -12.25
N ARG A 72 -14.73 5.29 -13.14
CA ARG A 72 -13.37 4.73 -13.27
C ARG A 72 -12.36 5.83 -13.57
N ALA A 73 -12.63 6.70 -14.54
CA ALA A 73 -11.73 7.80 -14.90
C ALA A 73 -11.50 8.77 -13.73
N GLN A 74 -12.53 9.05 -12.91
CA GLN A 74 -12.40 9.87 -11.71
C GLN A 74 -11.52 9.20 -10.65
N VAL A 75 -11.67 7.89 -10.43
CA VAL A 75 -10.81 7.14 -9.51
C VAL A 75 -9.37 7.20 -10.02
N MET A 76 -9.12 6.82 -11.27
CA MET A 76 -7.77 6.78 -11.86
C MET A 76 -7.09 8.16 -11.83
N SER A 77 -7.78 9.23 -12.24
CA SER A 77 -7.19 10.58 -12.32
C SER A 77 -6.79 11.16 -10.97
N ARG A 78 -7.52 10.87 -9.89
CA ARG A 78 -7.13 11.30 -8.53
C ARG A 78 -5.78 10.74 -8.10
N TYR A 79 -5.42 9.57 -8.62
CA TYR A 79 -4.24 8.84 -8.21
C TYR A 79 -3.06 8.98 -9.20
N GLU A 80 -3.32 9.33 -10.47
CA GLU A 80 -2.28 9.70 -11.44
C GLU A 80 -1.59 11.04 -11.11
N ILE A 81 -2.30 11.96 -10.44
CA ILE A 81 -1.79 13.32 -10.15
C ILE A 81 -0.98 13.38 -8.83
N GLY A 82 -1.11 12.40 -7.94
CA GLY A 82 -0.79 12.56 -6.52
C GLY A 82 0.65 12.28 -6.07
N TYR A 83 1.43 11.50 -6.83
CA TYR A 83 2.77 11.13 -6.42
C TYR A 83 3.75 11.28 -7.57
N ASN A 84 4.49 12.40 -7.58
CA ASN A 84 5.81 12.43 -8.20
C ASN A 84 6.71 11.47 -7.41
N ILE A 85 6.60 10.17 -7.69
CA ILE A 85 7.56 9.18 -7.21
C ILE A 85 8.89 9.66 -7.77
N THR A 86 9.71 10.25 -6.91
CA THR A 86 11.07 10.59 -7.28
C THR A 86 11.79 9.26 -7.40
N GLN A 87 11.73 8.66 -8.60
CA GLN A 87 12.29 7.33 -8.89
C GLN A 87 13.79 7.25 -8.54
N ASP A 88 14.42 8.41 -8.34
CA ASP A 88 15.84 8.56 -8.04
C ASP A 88 16.17 9.03 -6.61
N TYR A 89 15.23 8.99 -5.66
CA TYR A 89 15.54 9.43 -4.28
C TYR A 89 16.73 8.69 -3.66
N THR A 90 16.88 7.39 -3.97
CA THR A 90 18.05 6.60 -3.57
C THR A 90 19.37 7.10 -4.15
N ARG A 91 19.36 7.70 -5.36
CA ARG A 91 20.56 8.32 -5.97
C ARG A 91 20.82 9.72 -5.44
N LEU A 92 19.77 10.45 -5.07
CA LEU A 92 19.87 11.81 -4.53
C LEU A 92 20.33 11.83 -3.07
N ASP A 93 19.81 10.93 -2.23
CA ASP A 93 20.23 10.75 -0.83
C ASP A 93 20.12 9.27 -0.39
N PRO A 94 21.17 8.47 -0.64
CA PRO A 94 21.19 7.06 -0.24
C PRO A 94 21.06 6.87 1.28
N ARG A 95 21.58 7.82 2.08
CA ARG A 95 21.54 7.72 3.55
C ARG A 95 20.13 7.99 4.05
N GLY A 96 19.50 9.08 3.61
CA GLY A 96 18.10 9.38 3.91
C GLY A 96 17.17 8.26 3.47
N TYR A 97 17.37 7.71 2.27
CA TYR A 97 16.60 6.56 1.79
C TYR A 97 16.73 5.34 2.73
N ASN A 98 17.95 4.96 3.10
CA ASN A 98 18.17 3.83 4.00
C ASN A 98 17.55 4.06 5.38
N LEU A 99 17.57 5.29 5.90
CA LEU A 99 16.94 5.64 7.17
C LEU A 99 15.40 5.54 7.08
N ILE A 100 14.80 5.99 5.99
CA ILE A 100 13.36 5.84 5.74
C ILE A 100 12.98 4.37 5.65
N VAL A 101 13.72 3.57 4.88
CA VAL A 101 13.49 2.13 4.74
C VAL A 101 13.65 1.41 6.09
N ALA A 102 14.65 1.77 6.89
CA ALA A 102 14.82 1.19 8.22
C ALA A 102 13.65 1.52 9.16
N ALA A 103 13.13 2.76 9.11
CA ALA A 103 11.97 3.16 9.90
C ALA A 103 10.68 2.43 9.47
N HIS A 104 10.53 2.11 8.19
CA HIS A 104 9.35 1.46 7.59
C HIS A 104 9.61 -0.01 7.21
N ARG A 105 10.50 -0.69 7.93
CA ARG A 105 10.98 -2.03 7.56
C ARG A 105 9.86 -3.07 7.39
N TYR A 106 8.83 -3.01 8.24
CA TYR A 106 7.75 -3.99 8.22
C TYR A 106 6.72 -3.66 7.14
N ASP A 107 6.42 -2.39 6.92
CA ASP A 107 5.61 -1.95 5.79
C ASP A 107 6.25 -2.35 4.45
N LYS A 108 7.58 -2.22 4.36
CA LYS A 108 8.32 -2.70 3.18
C LYS A 108 8.18 -4.23 3.02
N LEU A 109 8.32 -5.00 4.09
CA LEU A 109 8.16 -6.46 4.04
C LEU A 109 6.74 -6.87 3.62
N LEU A 110 5.70 -6.19 4.14
CA LEU A 110 4.31 -6.43 3.75
C LEU A 110 4.05 -6.07 2.29
N PHE A 111 4.62 -4.95 1.83
CA PHE A 111 4.50 -4.53 0.44
C PHE A 111 5.12 -5.55 -0.52
N GLU A 112 6.33 -6.03 -0.23
CA GLU A 112 6.97 -7.08 -1.04
C GLU A 112 6.22 -8.42 -0.98
N TYR A 113 5.62 -8.76 0.16
CA TYR A 113 4.78 -9.95 0.29
C TYR A 113 3.50 -9.87 -0.57
N ALA A 114 2.89 -8.68 -0.68
CA ALA A 114 1.64 -8.49 -1.43
C ALA A 114 1.83 -8.39 -2.96
N LYS A 115 3.07 -8.33 -3.46
CA LYS A 115 3.40 -8.24 -4.89
C LYS A 115 3.27 -9.56 -5.64
#